data_AF-A0A379WRW1-F1
#
_entry.id   AF-A0A379WRW1-F1
#
_cell.length_a   1.000
_cell.length_b   1.000
_cell.length_c   1.000
_cell.angle_alpha   90.00
_cell.angle_beta   90.00
_cell.angle_gamma   90.00
#
_symmetry.space_group_name_H-M   'P 1'
#
loop_
_entity.id
_entity.type
_entity.pdbx_description
1 polymer ?
#
loop_
_entity_poly.entity_id
_entity_poly.type
_entity_poly.pdbx_seq_one_letter_code
_entity_poly.pdbx_strand_id
1 'polypeptide(L)'
;MAEDRHGRLIDKPDLKSAMKYWHSQAARLGLTGAYSPHSLRYAWAQDAIRHYLAQGFCEKEALAMTAMDLGHGDGRGRYVAQVYGRKDGAD
;
A
#
# COMPACT_ATOMS: atom_id res chain seq x y z
N MET A 1 22.44 8.85 5.25
CA MET A 1 21.16 9.25 4.62
C MET A 1 21.05 8.64 3.23
N ALA A 2 19.96 8.81 2.47
CA ALA A 2 19.81 8.21 1.13
C ALA A 2 20.93 8.64 0.14
N GLU A 3 21.55 9.79 0.39
CA GLU A 3 22.72 10.32 -0.32
C GLU A 3 23.93 9.36 -0.26
N ASP A 4 24.15 8.71 0.88
CA ASP A 4 25.25 7.74 1.08
C ASP A 4 25.01 6.40 0.38
N ARG A 5 23.81 6.20 -0.19
CA ARG A 5 23.36 4.97 -0.86
C ARG A 5 23.08 5.19 -2.34
N HIS A 6 23.66 6.23 -2.93
CA HIS A 6 23.42 6.62 -4.32
C HIS A 6 21.91 6.84 -4.62
N GLY A 7 21.19 7.45 -3.68
CA GLY A 7 19.74 7.69 -3.79
C GLY A 7 18.88 6.44 -3.56
N ARG A 8 19.45 5.30 -3.16
CA ARG A 8 18.68 4.08 -2.88
C ARG A 8 18.26 4.00 -1.41
N LEU A 9 16.99 3.70 -1.17
CA LEU A 9 16.49 3.43 0.17
C LEU A 9 17.13 2.17 0.77
N ILE A 10 17.22 1.10 -0.02
CA ILE A 10 17.86 -0.17 0.34
C ILE A 10 19.12 -0.31 -0.51
N ASP A 11 20.28 -0.36 0.15
CA ASP A 11 21.55 -0.49 -0.54
C ASP A 11 21.81 -1.94 -0.94
N LYS A 12 21.30 -2.31 -2.10
CA LYS A 12 21.48 -3.61 -2.75
C LYS A 12 21.82 -3.41 -4.23
N PRO A 13 22.56 -4.36 -4.84
CA PRO A 13 23.07 -4.21 -6.20
C PRO A 13 21.97 -4.20 -7.27
N ASP A 14 20.81 -4.79 -6.98
CA ASP A 14 19.70 -4.91 -7.92
C ASP A 14 18.34 -4.92 -7.19
N LEU A 15 17.27 -4.71 -7.96
CA LEU A 15 15.89 -4.65 -7.46
C LEU A 15 15.47 -5.94 -6.76
N LYS A 16 15.83 -7.10 -7.30
CA LYS A 16 15.44 -8.42 -6.76
C LYS A 16 16.07 -8.63 -5.38
N SER A 17 17.34 -8.28 -5.23
CA SER A 17 18.07 -8.33 -3.96
C SER A 17 17.49 -7.35 -2.94
N ALA A 18 17.09 -6.14 -3.36
CA ALA A 18 16.43 -5.16 -2.50
C ALA A 18 15.06 -5.67 -2.01
N MET A 19 14.23 -6.20 -2.91
CA MET A 19 12.92 -6.78 -2.57
C MET A 19 13.06 -7.96 -1.61
N LYS A 20 14.01 -8.87 -1.86
CA LYS A 20 14.26 -10.01 -0.96
C LYS A 20 14.69 -9.54 0.44
N TYR A 21 15.57 -8.55 0.51
CA TYR A 21 15.97 -7.97 1.79
C TYR A 21 14.77 -7.40 2.54
N TRP A 22 13.94 -6.59 1.88
CA TRP A 22 12.72 -6.05 2.48
C TRP A 22 11.77 -7.13 3.00
N HIS A 23 11.47 -8.15 2.18
CA HIS A 23 10.61 -9.25 2.59
C HIS A 23 11.15 -10.02 3.80
N SER A 24 12.47 -10.24 3.85
CA SER A 24 13.12 -10.87 5.00
C SER A 24 13.01 -10.03 6.27
N GLN A 25 13.18 -8.70 6.17
CA GLN A 25 12.98 -7.79 7.29
C GLN A 25 11.54 -7.81 7.80
N ALA A 26 10.56 -7.72 6.90
CA ALA A 26 9.15 -7.78 7.24
C ALA A 26 8.79 -9.10 7.94
N ALA A 27 9.24 -10.24 7.42
CA ALA A 27 9.03 -11.54 8.03
C ALA A 27 9.65 -11.64 9.44
N ARG A 28 10.86 -11.08 9.62
CA ARG A 28 11.55 -11.04 10.92
C ARG A 28 10.79 -10.20 11.96
N LEU A 29 10.02 -9.21 11.51
CA LEU A 29 9.15 -8.40 12.36
C LEU A 29 7.78 -9.06 12.61
N GLY A 30 7.56 -10.30 12.15
CA GLY A 30 6.30 -11.01 12.34
C GLY A 30 5.22 -10.67 11.30
N LEU A 31 5.55 -9.91 10.25
CA LEU A 31 4.64 -9.65 9.13
C LEU A 31 4.57 -10.87 8.21
N THR A 32 3.95 -11.94 8.69
CA THR A 32 3.78 -13.21 7.98
C THR A 32 2.32 -13.67 8.02
N GLY A 33 1.96 -14.63 7.18
CA GLY A 33 0.59 -15.17 7.11
C GLY A 33 -0.47 -14.07 6.94
N ALA A 34 -1.45 -14.04 7.84
CA ALA A 34 -2.53 -13.07 7.85
C ALA A 34 -2.08 -11.61 8.04
N TYR A 35 -0.87 -11.37 8.56
CA TYR A 35 -0.30 -10.03 8.78
C TYR A 35 0.86 -9.73 7.81
N SER A 36 0.90 -10.42 6.67
CA SER A 36 1.94 -10.19 5.65
C SER A 36 1.97 -8.74 5.14
N PRO A 37 3.03 -8.33 4.41
CA PRO A 37 3.07 -7.03 3.75
C PRO A 37 1.88 -6.74 2.82
N HIS A 38 1.18 -7.78 2.36
CA HIS A 38 -0.06 -7.62 1.61
C HIS A 38 -1.18 -7.05 2.49
N SER A 39 -1.33 -7.56 3.72
CA SER A 39 -2.29 -7.07 4.70
C SER A 39 -1.99 -5.63 5.13
N LEU A 40 -0.71 -5.26 5.19
CA LEU A 40 -0.31 -3.87 5.44
C LEU A 40 -0.76 -2.93 4.30
N ARG A 41 -0.66 -3.38 3.04
CA ARG A 41 -1.19 -2.62 1.90
C ARG A 41 -2.70 -2.45 1.99
N TYR A 42 -3.43 -3.47 2.46
CA TYR A 42 -4.86 -3.38 2.71
C TYR A 42 -5.20 -2.35 3.78
N ALA A 43 -4.55 -2.43 4.93
CA ALA A 43 -4.77 -1.48 6.02
C ALA A 43 -4.50 -0.04 5.57
N TRP A 44 -3.35 0.18 4.92
CA TRP A 44 -2.98 1.48 4.38
C TRP A 44 -3.99 2.01 3.36
N ALA A 45 -4.46 1.18 2.42
CA ALA A 45 -5.41 1.62 1.40
C ALA A 45 -6.76 2.00 2.02
N GLN A 46 -7.22 1.27 3.04
CA GLN A 46 -8.44 1.62 3.78
C GLN A 46 -8.28 2.93 4.56
N ASP A 47 -7.13 3.16 5.18
CA ASP A 47 -6.83 4.44 5.86
C ASP A 47 -6.75 5.60 4.88
N ALA A 48 -6.13 5.41 3.71
CA ALA A 48 -6.06 6.43 2.66
C ALA A 48 -7.47 6.82 2.15
N ILE A 49 -8.33 5.84 1.88
CA ILE A 49 -9.73 6.09 1.49
C ILE A 49 -10.45 6.91 2.58
N ARG A 50 -10.35 6.47 3.85
CA ARG A 50 -10.95 7.20 4.99
C ARG A 50 -10.43 8.62 5.10
N HIS A 51 -9.13 8.82 4.89
CA HIS A 51 -8.49 10.13 4.95
C HIS A 51 -9.05 11.09 3.89
N TYR A 52 -9.14 10.66 2.63
CA TYR A 52 -9.69 11.48 1.56
C TYR A 52 -11.19 11.77 1.75
N LEU A 53 -11.97 10.78 2.20
CA LEU A 53 -13.37 11.01 2.55
C LEU A 53 -13.52 12.05 3.68
N ALA A 54 -12.68 11.98 4.71
CA ALA A 54 -12.68 12.95 5.82
C ALA A 54 -12.28 14.36 5.38
N GLN A 55 -11.56 14.50 4.26
CA GLN A 55 -11.24 15.78 3.63
C GLN A 55 -12.38 16.34 2.75
N GLY A 56 -13.49 15.61 2.61
CA GLY A 56 -14.67 16.05 1.86
C GLY A 56 -14.70 15.63 0.39
N PHE A 57 -13.77 14.78 -0.05
CA PHE A 57 -13.82 14.20 -1.40
C PHE A 57 -15.01 13.26 -1.52
N CYS A 58 -15.60 13.18 -2.71
CA CYS A 58 -16.59 12.14 -2.97
C CYS A 58 -15.90 10.76 -3.07
N GLU A 59 -16.67 9.69 -2.92
CA GLU A 59 -16.14 8.32 -2.96
C GLU A 59 -15.34 8.03 -4.23
N LYS A 60 -15.81 8.49 -5.40
CA LYS A 60 -15.13 8.30 -6.67
C LYS A 60 -13.73 8.95 -6.67
N GLU A 61 -13.61 10.15 -6.11
CA GLU A 61 -12.35 10.88 -6.04
C GLU A 61 -11.43 10.25 -5.00
N ALA A 62 -11.93 9.90 -3.82
CA ALA A 62 -11.15 9.22 -2.78
C ALA A 62 -10.55 7.89 -3.27
N LEU A 63 -11.32 7.12 -4.04
CA LEU A 63 -10.86 5.88 -4.67
C LEU A 63 -9.84 6.14 -5.78
N ALA A 64 -10.01 7.19 -6.59
CA ALA A 64 -9.05 7.57 -7.62
C ALA A 64 -7.72 8.03 -7.02
N MET A 65 -7.74 8.84 -5.95
CA MET A 65 -6.55 9.27 -5.22
C MET A 65 -5.81 8.08 -4.63
N THR A 66 -6.52 7.19 -3.93
CA THR A 66 -5.93 5.96 -3.38
C THR A 66 -5.32 5.08 -4.49
N ALA A 67 -5.96 5.00 -5.66
CA ALA A 67 -5.42 4.27 -6.81
C ALA A 67 -4.12 4.90 -7.35
N MET A 68 -4.04 6.23 -7.40
CA MET A 68 -2.84 6.94 -7.80
C MET A 68 -1.68 6.69 -6.82
N ASP A 69 -1.94 6.77 -5.52
CA ASP A 69 -0.94 6.53 -4.48
C ASP A 69 -0.42 5.08 -4.46
N LEU A 70 -1.27 4.11 -4.84
CA LEU A 70 -0.87 2.71 -5.06
C LEU A 70 -0.09 2.49 -6.37
N GLY A 71 0.05 3.52 -7.21
CA GLY A 71 0.68 3.44 -8.53
C GLY A 71 -0.17 2.75 -9.59
N HIS A 72 -1.50 2.73 -9.43
CA HIS A 72 -2.44 2.12 -10.38
C HIS A 72 -3.01 3.11 -11.41
N GLY A 73 -2.76 4.41 -11.20
CA GLY A 73 -3.39 5.49 -11.97
C GLY A 73 -4.83 5.79 -11.51
N ASP A 74 -5.38 6.90 -11.99
CA ASP A 74 -6.70 7.44 -11.60
C ASP A 74 -7.89 6.59 -12.11
N GLY A 75 -7.72 5.86 -13.22
CA GLY A 75 -8.76 5.01 -13.81
C GLY A 75 -9.09 3.72 -13.04
N ARG A 76 -8.45 3.44 -11.91
CA ARG A 76 -8.56 2.17 -11.16
C ARG A 76 -9.36 2.26 -9.87
N GLY A 77 -10.10 3.34 -9.63
CA GLY A 77 -10.94 3.50 -8.42
C GLY A 77 -11.91 2.33 -8.17
N ARG A 78 -12.55 1.78 -9.22
CA ARG A 78 -13.42 0.59 -9.09
C ARG A 78 -12.65 -0.65 -8.60
N TYR A 79 -11.41 -0.84 -9.08
CA TYR A 79 -10.57 -1.95 -8.64
C TYR A 79 -10.16 -1.77 -7.16
N VAL A 80 -9.81 -0.54 -6.77
CA VAL A 80 -9.51 -0.21 -5.37
C VAL A 80 -10.72 -0.51 -4.46
N ALA A 81 -11.93 -0.14 -4.87
CA ALA A 81 -13.14 -0.46 -4.11
C ALA A 81 -13.37 -1.99 -3.97
N GLN A 82 -13.14 -2.76 -5.03
CA GLN A 82 -13.31 -4.21 -4.99
C GLN A 82 -12.26 -4.92 -4.12
N VAL A 83 -11.02 -4.43 -4.16
CA VAL A 83 -9.88 -5.07 -3.49
C VAL A 83 -9.77 -4.62 -2.04
N TYR A 84 -9.96 -3.33 -1.78
CA TYR A 84 -9.71 -2.70 -0.48
C TYR A 84 -10.97 -2.16 0.20
N GLY A 85 -12.07 -2.00 -0.53
CA GLY A 85 -13.34 -1.58 0.04
C GLY A 85 -13.78 -2.56 1.13
N ARG A 86 -14.14 -2.03 2.30
CA ARG A 86 -14.71 -2.84 3.37
C ARG A 86 -16.00 -3.50 2.85
N LYS A 87 -16.11 -4.82 2.98
CA LYS A 87 -17.40 -5.45 3.16
C LYS A 87 -17.85 -5.13 4.58
N ASP A 88 -18.69 -4.12 4.76
CA ASP A 88 -19.42 -4.00 6.01
C ASP A 88 -20.46 -5.14 6.03
N GLY A 89 -20.29 -6.10 6.96
CA GLY A 89 -21.30 -7.12 7.28
C GLY A 89 -21.08 -8.52 6.70
N ALA A 90 -20.33 -9.35 7.44
CA ALA A 90 -20.60 -10.78 7.60
C ALA A 90 -19.99 -11.23 8.95
N ASP A 91 -20.53 -10.65 10.02
CA ASP A 91 -20.96 -11.33 11.26
C ASP A 91 -21.91 -10.39 12.01
#